data_AF-A0A149VHA2-F1
#
_entry.id   AF-A0A149VHA2-F1
#
_cell.length_a   1.000
_cell.length_b   1.000
_cell.length_c   1.000
_cell.angle_alpha   90.00
_cell.angle_beta   90.00
_cell.angle_gamma   90.00
#
_symmetry.space_group_name_H-M   'P 1'
#
loop_
_entity.id
_entity.type
_entity.pdbx_description
1 polymer ?
#
loop_
_entity_poly.entity_id
_entity_poly.type
_entity_poly.pdbx_seq_one_letter_code
_entity_poly.pdbx_strand_id
1 'polypeptide(L)'
;MTFVQGSDASKPEGMDIDLARALAKHWHASLNLVTMDFTGLFPSLAAQRCGIVLSGIIQLPDREKNFDAVPYQDTALTVVARANTLPIKSMAELSGKTIAVQSGTSYAARIERENIALSAAGKPPITIQQYPTEDQVVQQVLIGRVFAFVSQDVELYFRQKQLHGKVRIILKPDYSDYRH
;
A
#
# COMPACT_ATOMS: atom_id res chain seq x y z
N MET A 1 -2.36 -0.56 9.92
CA MET A 1 -3.26 -0.74 8.77
C MET A 1 -4.65 -1.09 9.21
N THR A 2 -5.61 -0.71 8.37
CA THR A 2 -7.04 -1.01 8.47
C THR A 2 -7.37 -2.26 7.68
N PHE A 3 -8.11 -3.17 8.29
CA PHE A 3 -8.69 -4.35 7.66
C PHE A 3 -10.19 -4.34 7.86
N VAL A 4 -10.94 -4.89 6.92
CA VAL A 4 -12.37 -5.16 7.09
C VAL A 4 -12.53 -6.66 7.30
N GLN A 5 -13.14 -7.07 8.41
CA GLN A 5 -13.38 -8.49 8.66
C GLN A 5 -14.59 -8.96 7.83
N GLY A 6 -14.35 -9.82 6.84
CA GLY A 6 -15.41 -10.31 5.95
C GLY A 6 -15.92 -9.25 4.98
N SER A 7 -17.17 -9.36 4.55
CA SER A 7 -17.81 -8.40 3.60
C SER A 7 -18.48 -7.21 4.29
N ASP A 8 -18.39 -7.09 5.62
CA ASP A 8 -19.09 -6.08 6.39
C ASP A 8 -18.18 -4.87 6.67
N ALA A 9 -18.24 -3.88 5.77
CA ALA A 9 -17.51 -2.62 5.89
C ALA A 9 -17.89 -1.79 7.14
N SER A 10 -18.91 -2.17 7.91
CA SER A 10 -19.33 -1.45 9.12
C SER A 10 -18.42 -1.69 10.33
N LYS A 11 -17.50 -2.66 10.26
CA LYS A 11 -16.59 -3.01 11.37
C LYS A 11 -15.14 -3.10 10.90
N PRO A 12 -14.50 -1.95 10.60
CA PRO A 12 -13.07 -1.95 10.35
C PRO A 12 -12.32 -2.27 11.66
N GLU A 13 -11.22 -3.01 11.51
CA GLU A 13 -10.30 -3.40 12.58
C GLU A 13 -8.86 -3.13 12.17
N GLY A 14 -7.93 -3.28 13.11
CA GLY A 14 -6.50 -3.12 12.88
C GLY A 14 -5.92 -1.88 13.52
N MET A 15 -4.60 -1.72 13.36
CA MET A 15 -3.81 -0.71 14.08
C MET A 15 -4.32 0.72 13.86
N ASP A 16 -4.75 1.06 12.64
CA ASP A 16 -5.21 2.43 12.33
C ASP A 16 -6.52 2.74 13.07
N ILE A 17 -7.37 1.72 13.23
CA ILE A 17 -8.66 1.83 13.93
C ILE A 17 -8.43 1.94 15.44
N ASP A 18 -7.49 1.17 15.98
CA ASP A 18 -7.13 1.27 17.39
C ASP A 18 -6.49 2.63 17.71
N LEU A 19 -5.65 3.16 16.80
CA LEU A 19 -5.13 4.51 16.90
C LEU A 19 -6.24 5.57 16.83
N ALA A 20 -7.18 5.43 15.90
CA ALA A 20 -8.33 6.35 15.78
C ALA A 20 -9.16 6.39 17.08
N ARG A 21 -9.42 5.22 17.68
CA ARG A 21 -10.13 5.10 18.97
C ARG A 21 -9.34 5.75 20.10
N ALA A 22 -8.02 5.54 20.16
CA ALA A 22 -7.17 6.15 21.17
C ALA A 22 -7.13 7.68 21.05
N LEU A 23 -7.02 8.22 19.83
CA LEU A 23 -7.04 9.65 19.55
C LEU A 23 -8.39 10.28 19.93
N ALA A 24 -9.50 9.66 19.51
CA ALA A 24 -10.84 10.14 19.86
C ALA A 24 -11.06 10.20 21.38
N LYS A 25 -10.59 9.17 22.11
CA LYS A 25 -10.62 9.15 23.58
C LYS A 25 -9.76 10.27 24.17
N HIS A 26 -8.56 10.48 23.65
CA HIS A 26 -7.63 11.52 24.13
C HIS A 26 -8.18 12.93 23.91
N TRP A 27 -8.83 13.18 22.77
CA TRP A 27 -9.42 14.48 22.44
C TRP A 27 -10.85 14.69 22.95
N HIS A 28 -11.43 13.70 23.63
CA HIS A 28 -12.83 13.73 24.05
C HIS A 28 -13.80 13.98 22.88
N ALA A 29 -13.51 13.42 21.71
CA ALA A 29 -14.26 13.62 20.48
C ALA A 29 -15.12 12.39 20.12
N SER A 30 -16.22 12.61 19.41
CA SER A 30 -17.01 11.54 18.80
C SER A 30 -16.26 10.93 17.60
N LEU A 31 -16.10 9.61 17.60
CA LEU A 31 -15.47 8.88 16.50
C LEU A 31 -16.52 8.38 15.50
N ASN A 32 -16.39 8.80 14.24
CA ASN A 32 -17.11 8.21 13.12
C ASN A 32 -16.09 7.61 12.14
N LEU A 33 -16.11 6.29 11.95
CA LEU A 33 -15.19 5.58 11.06
C LEU A 33 -15.83 5.41 9.70
N VAL A 34 -15.14 5.86 8.65
CA VAL A 34 -15.57 5.71 7.26
C VAL A 34 -14.43 5.08 6.47
N THR A 35 -14.66 3.89 5.93
CA THR A 35 -13.74 3.23 5.01
C THR A 35 -14.06 3.61 3.57
N MET A 36 -13.04 3.85 2.76
CA MET A 36 -13.19 4.12 1.33
C MET A 36 -11.92 3.70 0.57
N ASP A 37 -12.01 3.69 -0.76
CA ASP A 37 -10.84 3.47 -1.63
C ASP A 37 -9.78 4.55 -1.44
N PHE A 38 -8.50 4.19 -1.66
CA PHE A 38 -7.36 5.09 -1.45
C PHE A 38 -7.49 6.41 -2.23
N THR A 39 -8.02 6.34 -3.46
CA THR A 39 -8.24 7.51 -4.32
C THR A 39 -9.24 8.51 -3.74
N GLY A 40 -10.11 8.09 -2.82
CA GLY A 40 -11.11 8.93 -2.15
C GLY A 40 -10.61 9.64 -0.90
N LEU A 41 -9.46 9.24 -0.34
CA LEU A 41 -8.96 9.74 0.95
C LEU A 41 -8.66 11.24 0.91
N PHE A 42 -7.73 11.66 0.03
CA PHE A 42 -7.31 13.05 -0.07
C PHE A 42 -8.43 14.00 -0.53
N PRO A 43 -9.27 13.64 -1.53
CA PRO A 43 -10.43 14.47 -1.89
C PRO A 43 -11.43 14.65 -0.74
N SER A 44 -11.65 13.61 0.08
CA SER A 44 -12.57 13.71 1.21
C SER A 44 -12.03 14.57 2.35
N LEU A 45 -10.72 14.53 2.58
CA LEU A 45 -10.05 15.43 3.52
C LEU A 45 -10.10 16.89 3.04
N ALA A 46 -9.78 17.13 1.76
CA ALA A 46 -9.84 18.46 1.16
C ALA A 46 -11.26 19.05 1.15
N ALA A 47 -12.27 18.21 0.93
CA ALA A 47 -13.68 18.61 0.97
C ALA A 47 -14.26 18.67 2.41
N GLN A 48 -13.42 18.52 3.44
CA GLN A 48 -13.81 18.53 4.85
C GLN A 48 -14.90 17.51 5.21
N ARG A 49 -15.00 16.40 4.47
CA ARG A 49 -15.92 15.30 4.76
C ARG A 49 -15.40 14.38 5.87
N CYS A 50 -14.10 14.43 6.15
CA CYS A 50 -13.47 13.83 7.31
C CYS A 50 -12.44 14.81 7.90
N GLY A 51 -12.16 14.67 9.20
CA GLY A 51 -11.15 15.50 9.88
C GLY A 51 -9.74 14.93 9.80
N ILE A 52 -9.59 13.61 9.65
CA ILE A 52 -8.30 12.90 9.64
C ILE A 52 -8.40 11.72 8.67
N VAL A 53 -7.30 11.45 7.98
CA VAL A 53 -7.07 10.19 7.25
C VAL A 53 -6.03 9.37 8.02
N LEU A 54 -6.40 8.16 8.43
CA LEU A 54 -5.48 7.19 9.05
C LEU A 54 -5.39 5.97 8.13
N SER A 55 -4.24 5.82 7.48
CA SER A 55 -3.97 4.72 6.54
C SER A 55 -2.46 4.58 6.33
N GLY A 56 -2.03 3.46 5.73
CA GLY A 56 -0.64 3.18 5.33
C GLY A 56 -0.19 4.06 4.16
N ILE A 57 -0.05 5.35 4.39
CA ILE A 57 0.31 6.34 3.38
C ILE A 57 1.80 6.66 3.52
N ILE A 58 2.58 6.43 2.46
CA ILE A 58 3.96 6.93 2.41
C ILE A 58 3.93 8.47 2.41
N GLN A 59 4.63 9.04 3.38
CA GLN A 59 4.86 10.47 3.52
C GLN A 59 5.75 10.95 2.37
N LEU A 60 5.22 11.88 1.57
CA LEU A 60 5.92 12.40 0.39
C LEU A 60 5.85 13.94 0.42
N PRO A 61 6.96 14.64 0.15
CA PRO A 61 6.99 16.11 0.20
C PRO A 61 5.90 16.79 -0.66
N ASP A 62 5.55 16.21 -1.80
CA ASP A 62 4.50 16.78 -2.67
C ASP A 62 3.09 16.69 -2.07
N ARG A 63 2.82 15.68 -1.23
CA ARG A 63 1.54 15.57 -0.51
C ARG A 63 1.46 16.58 0.62
N GLU A 64 2.58 16.82 1.30
CA GLU A 64 2.67 17.77 2.41
C GLU A 64 2.44 19.23 2.01
N LYS A 65 2.63 19.56 0.73
CA LYS A 65 2.24 20.87 0.20
C LYS A 65 0.76 21.18 0.38
N ASN A 66 -0.09 20.15 0.46
CA ASN A 66 -1.55 20.28 0.51
C ASN A 66 -2.17 19.69 1.77
N PHE A 67 -1.48 18.78 2.47
CA PHE A 67 -2.01 18.04 3.62
C PHE A 67 -0.95 17.88 4.70
N ASP A 68 -1.22 18.38 5.90
CA ASP A 68 -0.35 18.13 7.06
C ASP A 68 -0.33 16.63 7.42
N ALA A 69 0.85 16.13 7.78
CA ALA A 69 1.07 14.72 8.11
C ALA A 69 1.85 14.58 9.42
N VAL A 70 1.50 13.55 10.19
CA VAL A 70 2.26 13.12 11.38
C VAL A 70 2.62 11.65 11.18
N PRO A 71 3.92 11.29 11.09
CA PRO A 71 4.32 9.90 11.00
C PRO A 71 4.02 9.19 12.33
N TYR A 72 3.45 7.99 12.25
CA TYR A 72 3.11 7.18 13.43
C TYR A 72 3.61 5.73 13.32
N GLN A 73 4.27 5.37 12.21
CA GLN A 73 4.78 4.03 11.96
C GLN A 73 5.89 4.07 10.92
N ASP A 74 7.05 3.51 11.26
CA ASP A 74 8.12 3.32 10.29
C ASP A 74 7.75 2.20 9.30
N THR A 75 7.99 2.40 8.01
CA THR A 75 7.74 1.39 6.99
C THR A 75 8.58 1.57 5.73
N ALA A 76 8.76 0.47 5.00
CA ALA A 76 9.43 0.47 3.71
C ALA A 76 8.55 -0.10 2.59
N LEU A 77 8.72 0.43 1.38
CA LEU A 77 8.17 -0.18 0.17
C LEU A 77 8.78 -1.57 -0.04
N THR A 78 7.94 -2.52 -0.45
CA THR A 78 8.32 -3.91 -0.69
C THR A 78 7.64 -4.48 -1.91
N VAL A 79 8.27 -5.47 -2.53
CA VAL A 79 7.66 -6.31 -3.57
C VAL A 79 7.31 -7.66 -2.96
N VAL A 80 6.07 -8.05 -3.13
CA VAL A 80 5.48 -9.24 -2.51
C VAL A 80 4.95 -10.18 -3.58
N ALA A 81 5.27 -11.47 -3.46
CA ALA A 81 4.79 -12.50 -4.37
C ALA A 81 4.29 -13.73 -3.59
N ARG A 82 3.85 -14.77 -4.30
CA ARG A 82 3.50 -16.06 -3.69
C ARG A 82 4.69 -16.63 -2.93
N ALA A 83 4.42 -17.35 -1.84
CA ALA A 83 5.43 -17.87 -0.91
C ALA A 83 6.55 -18.69 -1.55
N ASN A 84 6.25 -19.41 -2.64
CA ASN A 84 7.21 -20.22 -3.39
C ASN A 84 8.05 -19.42 -4.39
N THR A 85 7.85 -18.10 -4.51
CA THR A 85 8.64 -17.24 -5.39
C THR A 85 9.99 -16.95 -4.76
N LEU A 86 11.06 -17.15 -5.51
CA LEU A 86 12.41 -16.84 -5.04
C LEU A 86 12.59 -15.31 -4.86
N PRO A 87 13.39 -14.87 -3.87
CA PRO A 87 13.81 -13.48 -3.77
C PRO A 87 14.51 -13.01 -5.05
N ILE A 88 14.35 -11.73 -5.35
CA ILE A 88 15.07 -11.02 -6.42
C ILE A 88 16.00 -9.98 -5.80
N LYS A 89 16.99 -9.50 -6.55
CA LYS A 89 17.98 -8.54 -6.06
C LYS A 89 17.65 -7.10 -6.43
N SER A 90 16.81 -6.89 -7.44
CA SER A 90 16.49 -5.55 -7.94
C SER A 90 15.14 -5.51 -8.64
N MET A 91 14.56 -4.30 -8.77
CA MET A 91 13.34 -4.08 -9.57
C MET A 91 13.55 -4.46 -11.04
N ALA A 92 14.79 -4.40 -11.54
CA ALA A 92 15.09 -4.75 -12.92
C ALA A 92 14.79 -6.22 -13.26
N GLU A 93 14.77 -7.12 -12.26
CA GLU A 93 14.37 -8.52 -12.43
C GLU A 93 12.86 -8.71 -12.62
N LEU A 94 12.07 -7.64 -12.45
CA LEU A 94 10.64 -7.61 -12.77
C LEU A 94 10.35 -7.24 -14.23
N SER A 95 11.37 -6.90 -15.02
CA SER A 95 11.23 -6.56 -16.44
C SER A 95 10.36 -7.57 -17.19
N GLY A 96 9.38 -7.06 -17.96
CA GLY A 96 8.42 -7.87 -18.72
C GLY A 96 7.36 -8.60 -17.89
N LYS A 97 7.35 -8.45 -16.56
CA LYS A 97 6.35 -9.05 -15.68
C LYS A 97 5.19 -8.08 -15.44
N THR A 98 4.04 -8.65 -15.05
CA THR A 98 2.88 -7.87 -14.61
C THR A 98 2.87 -7.74 -13.10
N ILE A 99 2.77 -6.51 -12.59
CA ILE A 99 2.76 -6.16 -11.18
C ILE A 99 1.45 -5.45 -10.83
N ALA A 100 0.82 -5.85 -9.73
CA ALA A 100 -0.35 -5.15 -9.21
C ALA A 100 0.03 -4.07 -8.19
N VAL A 101 -0.70 -2.96 -8.20
CA VAL A 101 -0.58 -1.88 -7.22
C VAL A 101 -1.95 -1.34 -6.84
N GLN A 102 -2.09 -0.80 -5.63
CA GLN A 102 -3.32 -0.12 -5.26
C GLN A 102 -3.39 1.25 -5.95
N SER A 103 -4.54 1.55 -6.58
CA SER A 103 -4.81 2.80 -7.27
C SER A 103 -4.65 4.01 -6.36
N GLY A 104 -4.05 5.09 -6.87
CA GLY A 104 -3.85 6.34 -6.13
C GLY A 104 -2.63 6.36 -5.19
N THR A 105 -2.01 5.21 -4.94
CA THR A 105 -0.74 5.15 -4.22
C THR A 105 0.41 5.69 -5.07
N SER A 106 1.53 6.00 -4.42
CA SER A 106 2.76 6.40 -5.14
C SER A 106 3.47 5.23 -5.84
N TYR A 107 3.00 4.00 -5.61
CA TYR A 107 3.65 2.78 -6.11
C TYR A 107 3.63 2.69 -7.64
N ALA A 108 2.54 3.10 -8.30
CA ALA A 108 2.49 3.15 -9.76
C ALA A 108 3.58 4.08 -10.31
N ALA A 109 3.69 5.29 -9.78
CA ALA A 109 4.73 6.25 -10.18
C ALA A 109 6.15 5.76 -9.88
N ARG A 110 6.36 4.98 -8.81
CA ARG A 110 7.64 4.32 -8.53
C ARG A 110 7.98 3.29 -9.62
N ILE A 111 7.03 2.45 -10.01
CA ILE A 111 7.26 1.45 -11.07
C ILE A 111 7.49 2.13 -12.42
N GLU A 112 6.79 3.23 -12.72
CA GLU A 112 7.06 3.97 -13.96
C GLU A 112 8.47 4.58 -13.99
N ARG A 113 8.98 5.05 -12.85
CA ARG A 113 10.40 5.46 -12.76
C ARG A 113 11.36 4.30 -13.06
N GLU A 114 11.05 3.08 -12.62
CA GLU A 114 11.81 1.87 -12.96
C GLU A 114 11.70 1.52 -14.46
N ASN A 115 10.52 1.71 -15.06
CA ASN A 115 10.30 1.46 -16.49
C ASN A 115 11.15 2.36 -17.38
N ILE A 116 11.36 3.63 -17.00
CA ILE A 116 12.28 4.53 -17.72
C ILE A 116 13.69 3.94 -17.77
N ALA A 117 14.20 3.43 -16.64
CA ALA A 117 15.52 2.82 -16.57
C ALA A 117 15.59 1.49 -17.37
N LEU A 118 14.53 0.67 -17.32
CA LEU A 118 14.43 -0.55 -18.11
C LEU A 118 14.44 -0.27 -19.61
N SER A 119 13.66 0.70 -20.08
CA SER A 119 13.63 1.09 -21.49
C SER A 119 14.95 1.66 -21.96
N ALA A 120 15.63 2.49 -21.16
CA ALA A 120 16.97 2.98 -21.47
C ALA A 120 18.00 1.84 -21.60
N ALA A 121 17.80 0.74 -20.87
CA ALA A 121 18.61 -0.48 -20.95
C ALA A 121 18.15 -1.48 -22.04
N GLY A 122 17.18 -1.11 -22.89
CA GLY A 122 16.64 -1.97 -23.95
C GLY A 122 15.82 -3.17 -23.43
N LYS A 123 15.36 -3.12 -22.19
CA LYS A 123 14.58 -4.19 -21.55
C LYS A 123 13.07 -3.90 -21.64
N PRO A 124 12.22 -4.94 -21.70
CA PRO A 124 10.78 -4.73 -21.69
C PRO A 124 10.32 -4.08 -20.37
N PRO A 125 9.35 -3.16 -20.42
CA PRO A 125 8.82 -2.54 -19.21
C PRO A 125 8.05 -3.55 -18.34
N ILE A 126 7.86 -3.18 -17.08
CA ILE A 126 6.94 -3.81 -16.14
C ILE A 126 5.52 -3.35 -16.50
N THR A 127 4.60 -4.30 -16.66
CA THR A 127 3.17 -4.00 -16.87
C THR A 127 2.50 -3.73 -15.54
N ILE A 128 1.91 -2.55 -15.35
CA ILE A 128 1.22 -2.17 -14.11
C ILE A 128 -0.27 -2.46 -14.23
N GLN A 129 -0.83 -3.20 -13.26
CA GLN A 129 -2.28 -3.33 -13.08
C GLN A 129 -2.69 -2.64 -11.78
N GLN A 130 -3.63 -1.70 -11.87
CA GLN A 130 -4.09 -0.93 -10.72
C GLN A 130 -5.43 -1.44 -10.22
N TYR A 131 -5.58 -1.52 -8.89
CA TYR A 131 -6.82 -1.98 -8.25
C TYR A 131 -7.25 -1.03 -7.14
N PRO A 132 -8.55 -0.77 -6.97
CA PRO A 132 -9.08 0.09 -5.91
C PRO A 132 -8.59 -0.24 -4.48
N THR A 133 -8.51 -1.54 -4.13
CA THR A 133 -8.17 -1.99 -2.78
C THR A 133 -6.95 -2.91 -2.75
N GLU A 134 -6.20 -2.87 -1.65
CA GLU A 134 -5.07 -3.78 -1.41
C GLU A 134 -5.52 -5.26 -1.41
N ASP A 135 -6.74 -5.56 -0.94
CA ASP A 135 -7.28 -6.92 -0.99
C ASP A 135 -7.38 -7.42 -2.45
N GLN A 136 -7.82 -6.58 -3.38
CA GLN A 136 -7.91 -6.94 -4.79
C GLN A 136 -6.51 -7.15 -5.41
N VAL A 137 -5.53 -6.30 -5.03
CA VAL A 137 -4.11 -6.44 -5.41
C VAL A 137 -3.56 -7.80 -4.97
N VAL A 138 -3.73 -8.13 -3.69
CA VAL A 138 -3.31 -9.39 -3.08
C VAL A 138 -3.96 -10.59 -3.78
N GLN A 139 -5.27 -10.52 -4.05
CA GLN A 139 -5.99 -11.59 -4.73
C GLN A 139 -5.41 -11.89 -6.12
N GLN A 140 -4.98 -10.87 -6.88
CA GLN A 140 -4.41 -11.11 -8.21
C GLN A 140 -3.12 -11.94 -8.18
N VAL A 141 -2.29 -11.78 -7.14
CA VAL A 141 -1.09 -12.60 -6.95
C VAL A 141 -1.46 -14.01 -6.51
N LEU A 142 -2.44 -14.16 -5.61
CA LEU A 142 -2.89 -15.47 -5.14
C LEU A 142 -3.45 -16.33 -6.29
N ILE A 143 -4.31 -15.75 -7.14
CA ILE A 143 -4.89 -16.46 -8.30
C ILE A 143 -3.90 -16.56 -9.47
N GLY A 144 -2.75 -15.90 -9.40
CA GLY A 144 -1.70 -15.96 -10.42
C GLY A 144 -1.93 -15.13 -11.67
N ARG A 145 -2.84 -14.15 -11.64
CA ARG A 145 -3.03 -13.22 -12.76
C ARG A 145 -1.85 -12.26 -12.91
N VAL A 146 -1.21 -11.88 -11.80
CA VAL A 146 -0.03 -11.02 -11.78
C VAL A 146 1.11 -11.72 -11.04
N PHE A 147 2.35 -11.33 -11.33
CA PHE A 147 3.54 -11.98 -10.77
C PHE A 147 3.77 -11.60 -9.30
N ALA A 148 3.67 -10.32 -9.00
CA ALA A 148 3.88 -9.77 -7.67
C ALA A 148 3.04 -8.49 -7.49
N PHE A 149 2.99 -7.98 -6.27
CA PHE A 149 2.42 -6.67 -5.95
C PHE A 149 3.40 -5.82 -5.16
N VAL A 150 3.17 -4.51 -5.13
CA VAL A 150 3.93 -3.56 -4.32
C VAL A 150 3.10 -3.12 -3.12
N SER A 151 3.71 -3.15 -1.94
CA SER A 151 3.07 -2.80 -0.67
C SER A 151 4.10 -2.34 0.36
N GLN A 152 3.69 -2.22 1.62
CA GLN A 152 4.51 -1.90 2.76
C GLN A 152 4.88 -3.15 3.56
N ASP A 153 6.08 -3.17 4.17
CA ASP A 153 6.52 -4.32 4.95
C ASP A 153 5.68 -4.60 6.20
N VAL A 154 5.20 -3.54 6.87
CA VAL A 154 4.34 -3.72 8.04
C VAL A 154 2.97 -4.27 7.60
N GLU A 155 2.40 -3.82 6.48
CA GLU A 155 1.15 -4.40 5.91
C GLU A 155 1.32 -5.89 5.66
N LEU A 156 2.44 -6.27 5.06
CA LEU A 156 2.68 -7.67 4.79
C LEU A 156 2.80 -8.52 6.07
N TYR A 157 3.37 -8.01 7.16
CA TYR A 157 3.46 -8.76 8.41
C TYR A 157 2.07 -9.21 8.90
N PHE A 158 1.08 -8.32 8.86
CA PHE A 158 -0.31 -8.67 9.19
C PHE A 158 -0.93 -9.59 8.13
N ARG A 159 -0.68 -9.30 6.85
CA ARG A 159 -1.21 -10.09 5.73
C ARG A 159 -0.70 -11.53 5.71
N GLN A 160 0.56 -11.77 6.08
CA GLN A 160 1.11 -13.12 6.19
C GLN A 160 0.38 -13.96 7.22
N LYS A 161 -0.05 -13.37 8.35
CA LYS A 161 -0.87 -14.05 9.35
C LYS A 161 -2.25 -14.39 8.77
N GLN A 162 -2.92 -13.42 8.14
CA GLN A 162 -4.25 -13.62 7.54
C GLN A 162 -4.25 -14.66 6.42
N LEU A 163 -3.22 -14.66 5.59
CA LEU A 163 -3.10 -15.54 4.43
C LEU A 163 -2.40 -16.87 4.73
N HIS A 164 -2.15 -17.19 6.01
CA HIS A 164 -1.45 -18.40 6.43
C HIS A 164 -0.12 -18.62 5.69
N GLY A 165 0.65 -17.54 5.51
CA GLY A 165 1.96 -17.58 4.87
C GLY A 165 1.95 -17.79 3.35
N LYS A 166 0.81 -17.64 2.65
CA LYS A 166 0.72 -17.81 1.17
C LYS A 166 1.51 -16.78 0.35
N VAL A 167 1.98 -15.70 0.98
CA VAL A 167 2.73 -14.61 0.35
C VAL A 167 4.03 -14.31 1.12
N ARG A 168 5.01 -13.74 0.42
CA ARG A 168 6.29 -13.32 0.99
C ARG A 168 6.86 -12.09 0.32
N ILE A 169 7.72 -11.37 1.04
CA ILE A 169 8.60 -10.37 0.44
C ILE A 169 9.61 -11.10 -0.46
N ILE A 170 9.73 -10.63 -1.69
CA ILE A 170 10.78 -11.04 -2.63
C ILE A 170 11.80 -9.94 -2.87
N LEU A 171 11.49 -8.68 -2.55
CA LEU A 171 12.42 -7.55 -2.60
C LEU A 171 12.03 -6.47 -1.59
N LYS A 172 13.02 -5.90 -0.91
CA LYS A 172 12.92 -4.62 -0.20
C LYS A 172 13.86 -3.61 -0.87
N PRO A 173 13.38 -2.81 -1.84
CA PRO A 173 14.23 -1.82 -2.48
C PRO A 173 14.73 -0.79 -1.47
N ASP A 174 15.98 -0.35 -1.63
CA ASP A 174 16.52 0.76 -0.83
C ASP A 174 16.18 2.09 -1.50
N TYR A 175 14.99 2.61 -1.18
CA TYR A 175 14.52 3.90 -1.64
C TYR A 175 14.39 4.84 -0.45
N SER A 176 15.23 5.88 -0.40
CA SER A 176 15.18 6.89 0.66
C SER A 176 13.85 7.63 0.69
N ASP A 177 13.17 7.81 -0.46
CA ASP A 177 11.84 8.42 -0.54
C ASP A 177 10.70 7.51 -0.01
N TYR A 178 11.01 6.25 0.33
CA TYR A 178 10.07 5.26 0.88
C TYR A 178 10.53 4.64 2.20
N ARG A 179 11.54 5.22 2.87
CA ARG A 179 11.94 4.84 4.23
C ARG A 179 11.63 6.00 5.16
N HIS A 180 10.51 5.89 5.85
CA HIS A 180 10.06 6.84 6.88
C HIS A 180 9.53 6.06 8.06
#